data_AF-A0A0S4M2J9-F1
#
_entry.id   AF-A0A0S4M2J9-F1
#
_cell.length_a   1.000
_cell.length_b   1.000
_cell.length_c   1.000
_cell.angle_alpha   90.00
_cell.angle_beta   90.00
_cell.angle_gamma   90.00
#
_symmetry.space_group_name_H-M   'P 1'
#
loop_
_entity.id
_entity.type
_entity.pdbx_description
1 polymer ?
#
loop_
_entity_poly.entity_id
_entity_poly.type
_entity_poly.pdbx_seq_one_letter_code
_entity_poly.pdbx_strand_id
1 'polypeptide(L)'
;MNNKKMLAFTLIELIVVVAIIGILAAIAIPAYQRYTAKAIFVSGYTLVSHFTDKALLSLAVDGSCRTPSTTGYIVLDSSSVLSKYIITPTLSTDPHSLEGCIVVGFFKSAADGGFAKFDGKAIRIHALKNAGTKDPILKSCVTDIDSSVFDADDLGCPYYSWAGTYLLS
;
A
#
# COMPACT_ATOMS: atom_id res chain seq x y z
N MET A 1 -0.05 -32.09 -55.58
CA MET A 1 0.48 -31.89 -54.22
C MET A 1 0.68 -30.39 -54.00
N ASN A 2 -0.17 -29.76 -53.20
CA ASN A 2 -0.07 -28.33 -52.90
C ASN A 2 1.15 -28.09 -52.01
N ASN A 3 2.26 -27.62 -52.61
CA ASN A 3 3.43 -27.16 -51.87
C ASN A 3 3.08 -25.84 -51.17
N LYS A 4 2.61 -25.93 -49.92
CA LYS A 4 2.61 -24.78 -49.01
C LYS A 4 4.07 -24.37 -48.80
N LYS A 5 4.50 -23.26 -49.42
CA LYS A 5 5.77 -22.62 -49.10
C LYS A 5 5.76 -22.31 -47.60
N MET A 6 6.58 -23.02 -46.82
CA MET A 6 6.85 -22.62 -45.45
C MET A 6 7.66 -21.33 -45.52
N LEU A 7 7.04 -20.20 -45.15
CA LEU A 7 7.72 -18.93 -44.91
C LEU A 7 8.56 -19.11 -43.65
N ALA A 8 9.78 -19.63 -43.82
CA ALA A 8 10.74 -19.75 -42.73
C ALA A 8 11.43 -18.40 -42.51
N PHE A 9 11.44 -17.94 -41.27
CA PHE A 9 12.15 -16.75 -40.82
C PHE A 9 13.67 -16.96 -41.01
N THR A 10 14.39 -15.98 -41.57
CA THR A 10 15.84 -16.12 -41.71
C THR A 10 16.55 -15.91 -40.37
N LEU A 11 17.73 -16.53 -40.20
CA LEU A 11 18.54 -16.37 -38.98
C LEU A 11 18.97 -14.92 -38.76
N ILE A 12 19.20 -14.17 -39.84
CA ILE A 12 19.55 -12.75 -39.77
C ILE A 12 18.35 -11.89 -39.34
N GLU A 13 17.15 -12.16 -39.84
CA GLU A 13 15.94 -11.46 -39.40
C GLU A 13 15.67 -11.71 -37.91
N LEU A 14 15.88 -12.94 -37.43
CA LEU A 14 15.69 -13.27 -36.02
C LEU A 14 16.64 -12.48 -35.11
N ILE A 15 17.92 -12.38 -35.48
CA ILE A 15 18.94 -11.68 -34.66
C ILE A 15 18.61 -10.18 -34.56
N VAL A 16 18.19 -9.55 -35.66
CA VAL A 16 17.80 -8.13 -35.65
C VAL A 16 16.57 -7.91 -34.78
N VAL A 17 15.56 -8.78 -34.87
CA VAL A 17 14.35 -8.69 -34.03
C VAL A 17 14.69 -8.82 -32.54
N VAL A 18 15.54 -9.79 -32.18
CA VAL A 18 15.98 -9.97 -30.78
C VAL A 18 16.76 -8.75 -30.28
N ALA A 19 17.60 -8.14 -31.12
CA ALA A 19 18.33 -6.92 -30.76
C ALA A 19 17.39 -5.75 -30.46
N ILE A 20 16.36 -5.54 -31.28
CA ILE A 20 15.37 -4.47 -31.07
C ILE A 20 14.56 -4.74 -29.79
N ILE A 21 14.08 -5.97 -29.60
CA ILE A 21 13.33 -6.35 -28.39
C ILE A 21 14.20 -6.17 -27.14
N GLY A 22 15.50 -6.48 -27.21
CA GLY A 22 16.44 -6.29 -26.10
C GLY A 22 16.54 -4.84 -25.64
N ILE A 23 16.63 -3.89 -26.57
CA ILE A 23 16.68 -2.44 -26.25
C ILE A 23 15.34 -1.99 -25.65
N LEU A 24 14.21 -2.39 -26.23
CA LEU A 24 12.90 -2.04 -25.72
C LEU A 24 12.67 -2.61 -24.31
N ALA A 25 13.09 -3.85 -24.07
CA ALA A 25 12.94 -4.53 -22.78
C ALA A 25 13.73 -3.81 -21.67
N ALA A 26 14.93 -3.30 -21.97
CA ALA A 26 15.75 -2.58 -20.99
C ALA A 26 15.05 -1.35 -20.40
N ILE A 27 14.21 -0.67 -21.19
CA ILE A 27 13.43 0.50 -20.75
C ILE A 27 12.07 0.08 -20.20
N ALA A 28 11.41 -0.89 -20.86
CA ALA A 28 10.05 -1.30 -20.53
C ALA A 28 9.94 -2.06 -19.20
N ILE A 29 10.90 -2.93 -18.88
CA ILE A 29 10.89 -3.74 -17.65
C ILE A 29 10.88 -2.86 -16.38
N PRO A 30 11.83 -1.91 -16.16
CA PRO A 30 11.83 -1.08 -14.96
C PRO A 30 10.59 -0.17 -14.89
N ALA A 31 10.10 0.33 -16.02
CA ALA A 31 8.87 1.11 -16.07
C ALA A 31 7.65 0.27 -15.63
N TYR A 32 7.50 -0.94 -16.18
CA TYR A 32 6.42 -1.86 -15.81
C TYR A 32 6.45 -2.25 -14.33
N GLN A 33 7.64 -2.47 -13.76
CA GLN A 33 7.80 -2.74 -12.33
C GLN A 33 7.31 -1.57 -11.45
N ARG A 34 7.53 -0.31 -11.87
CA ARG A 34 7.02 0.86 -11.15
C ARG A 34 5.50 1.00 -11.25
N TYR A 35 4.92 0.74 -12.42
CA TYR A 35 3.46 0.78 -12.60
C TYR A 35 2.75 -0.27 -11.77
N THR A 36 3.27 -1.49 -11.76
CA THR A 36 2.73 -2.57 -10.93
C THR A 36 2.85 -2.23 -9.45
N ALA A 37 4.03 -1.77 -9.00
CA ALA A 37 4.22 -1.28 -7.62
C ALA A 37 3.20 -0.22 -7.21
N LYS A 38 2.96 0.79 -8.06
CA LYS A 38 1.96 1.84 -7.81
C LYS A 38 0.55 1.26 -7.68
N ALA A 39 0.16 0.32 -8.54
CA ALA A 39 -1.16 -0.31 -8.49
C ALA A 39 -1.39 -1.11 -7.18
N ILE A 40 -0.34 -1.80 -6.71
CA ILE A 40 -0.38 -2.54 -5.44
C ILE A 40 -0.49 -1.59 -4.27
N PHE A 41 0.27 -0.51 -4.30
CA PHE A 41 0.17 0.51 -3.26
C PHE A 41 -1.23 1.12 -3.18
N VAL A 42 -1.80 1.52 -4.33
CA VAL A 42 -3.15 2.10 -4.38
C VAL A 42 -4.18 1.11 -3.86
N SER A 43 -4.09 -0.17 -4.21
CA SER A 43 -5.00 -1.18 -3.64
C SER A 43 -4.80 -1.35 -2.14
N GLY A 44 -3.56 -1.39 -1.63
CA GLY A 44 -3.30 -1.40 -0.19
C GLY A 44 -3.89 -0.17 0.50
N TYR A 45 -3.66 1.01 -0.06
CA TYR A 45 -4.15 2.28 0.45
C TYR A 45 -5.67 2.35 0.54
N THR A 46 -6.39 1.88 -0.49
CA THR A 46 -7.87 1.86 -0.45
C THR A 46 -8.40 0.91 0.61
N LEU A 47 -7.75 -0.25 0.82
CA LEU A 47 -8.08 -1.14 1.93
C LEU A 47 -7.88 -0.48 3.29
N VAL A 48 -6.71 0.13 3.54
CA VAL A 48 -6.43 0.82 4.82
C VAL A 48 -7.40 1.99 5.03
N SER A 49 -7.70 2.75 3.98
CA SER A 49 -8.67 3.85 4.02
C SER A 49 -10.06 3.36 4.41
N HIS A 50 -10.51 2.25 3.82
CA HIS A 50 -11.79 1.64 4.16
C HIS A 50 -11.85 1.15 5.62
N PHE A 51 -10.76 0.57 6.15
CA PHE A 51 -10.69 0.21 7.58
C PHE A 51 -10.69 1.45 8.48
N THR A 52 -10.03 2.53 8.05
CA THR A 52 -10.03 3.82 8.75
C THR A 52 -11.44 4.40 8.83
N ASP A 53 -12.21 4.37 7.74
CA ASP A 53 -13.59 4.85 7.73
C ASP A 53 -14.48 4.07 8.69
N LYS A 54 -14.31 2.75 8.75
CA LYS A 54 -15.02 1.90 9.72
C LYS A 54 -14.63 2.21 11.16
N ALA A 55 -13.35 2.43 11.43
CA ALA A 55 -12.86 2.81 12.76
C ALA A 55 -13.37 4.19 13.20
N LEU A 56 -13.51 5.13 12.26
CA LEU A 56 -14.10 6.45 12.53
C LEU A 56 -15.60 6.37 12.81
N LEU A 57 -16.32 5.49 12.11
CA LEU A 57 -17.72 5.25 12.40
C LEU A 57 -17.91 4.67 13.82
N SER A 58 -17.09 3.69 14.21
CA SER A 58 -17.14 3.13 15.57
C SER A 58 -16.74 4.16 16.64
N LEU A 59 -15.80 5.06 16.33
CA LEU A 59 -15.45 6.16 17.22
C LEU A 59 -16.65 7.08 17.48
N ALA A 60 -17.47 7.34 16.46
CA ALA A 60 -18.64 8.20 16.58
C ALA A 60 -19.79 7.55 17.36
N VAL A 61 -19.94 6.22 17.29
CA VAL A 61 -21.04 5.48 17.95
C VAL A 61 -20.67 5.07 19.36
N ASP A 62 -19.49 4.47 19.53
CA ASP A 62 -19.08 3.79 20.77
C ASP A 62 -17.95 4.52 21.51
N GLY A 63 -17.46 5.65 20.98
CA GLY A 63 -16.33 6.38 21.56
C GLY A 63 -14.99 5.64 21.45
N SER A 64 -14.89 4.66 20.54
CA SER A 64 -13.73 3.80 20.38
C SER A 64 -13.41 3.52 18.91
N CYS A 65 -12.12 3.61 18.56
CA CYS A 65 -11.62 3.20 17.24
C CYS A 65 -11.64 1.69 17.01
N ARG A 66 -11.97 0.89 18.04
CA ARG A 66 -12.08 -0.56 17.89
C ARG A 66 -13.36 -0.89 17.13
N THR A 67 -13.23 -1.75 16.12
CA THR A 67 -14.36 -2.41 15.50
C THR A 67 -14.78 -3.63 16.36
N PRO A 68 -16.03 -4.12 16.26
CA PRO A 68 -16.49 -5.30 17.00
C PRO A 68 -15.72 -6.58 16.66
N SER A 69 -14.94 -6.58 15.57
CA SER A 69 -13.99 -7.63 15.21
C SER A 69 -12.57 -7.24 15.64
N THR A 70 -12.27 -7.48 16.91
CA THR A 70 -10.92 -7.62 17.49
C THR A 70 -10.08 -6.34 17.71
N THR A 71 -9.48 -6.32 18.90
CA THR A 71 -8.40 -5.40 19.27
C THR A 71 -7.06 -5.95 18.79
N GLY A 72 -6.27 -5.17 18.06
CA GLY A 72 -4.91 -5.54 17.68
C GLY A 72 -4.78 -5.94 16.21
N TYR A 73 -3.89 -6.90 15.92
CA TYR A 73 -3.62 -7.35 14.56
C TYR A 73 -4.80 -8.16 14.00
N ILE A 74 -5.32 -7.73 12.87
CA ILE A 74 -6.33 -8.47 12.10
C ILE A 74 -5.66 -8.97 10.84
N VAL A 75 -5.60 -10.29 10.68
CA VAL A 75 -5.05 -10.95 9.50
C VAL A 75 -6.10 -10.92 8.39
N LEU A 76 -5.67 -10.58 7.19
CA LEU A 76 -6.50 -10.54 6.00
C LEU A 76 -6.33 -11.82 5.19
N ASP A 77 -7.32 -12.11 4.34
CA ASP A 77 -7.31 -13.32 3.52
C ASP A 77 -6.12 -13.39 2.54
N SER A 78 -5.92 -14.58 1.98
CA SER A 78 -4.85 -14.85 1.01
C SER A 78 -5.03 -14.10 -0.33
N SER A 79 -6.19 -13.52 -0.62
CA SER A 79 -6.41 -12.70 -1.82
C SER A 79 -6.09 -11.21 -1.66
N SER A 80 -6.03 -10.70 -0.43
CA SER A 80 -5.69 -9.30 -0.13
C SER A 80 -4.23 -8.95 -0.48
N VAL A 81 -3.94 -7.70 -0.83
CA VAL A 81 -2.54 -7.23 -0.98
C VAL A 81 -1.85 -6.97 0.36
N LEU A 82 -2.65 -6.82 1.42
CA LEU A 82 -2.19 -6.65 2.78
C LEU A 82 -2.25 -7.99 3.52
N SER A 83 -1.27 -8.25 4.39
CA SER A 83 -1.25 -9.43 5.26
C SER A 83 -2.08 -9.21 6.52
N LYS A 84 -1.94 -8.03 7.11
CA LYS A 84 -2.57 -7.68 8.38
C LYS A 84 -2.76 -6.18 8.48
N TYR A 85 -3.65 -5.76 9.36
CA TYR A 85 -3.74 -4.36 9.79
C TYR A 85 -3.91 -4.25 11.30
N ILE A 86 -3.58 -3.08 11.85
CA ILE A 86 -3.75 -2.72 13.26
C ILE A 86 -4.54 -1.43 13.32
N ILE A 87 -5.45 -1.33 14.28
CA ILE A 87 -6.10 -0.06 14.65
C ILE A 87 -5.68 0.29 16.07
N THR A 88 -5.14 1.51 16.23
CA THR A 88 -4.74 2.07 17.52
C THR A 88 -5.57 3.31 17.80
N PRO A 89 -6.41 3.32 18.85
CA PRO A 89 -7.05 4.53 19.30
C PRO A 89 -6.00 5.48 19.88
N THR A 90 -6.09 6.75 19.52
CA THR A 90 -5.41 7.84 20.23
C THR A 90 -6.51 8.55 20.99
N LEU A 91 -6.64 8.28 22.28
CA LEU A 91 -7.62 8.96 23.14
C LEU A 91 -6.82 9.69 24.20
N SER A 92 -6.96 11.01 24.25
CA SER A 92 -6.35 11.84 25.28
C SER A 92 -7.41 12.70 25.94
N THR A 93 -7.32 12.82 27.26
CA THR A 93 -8.14 13.74 28.04
C THR A 93 -7.56 15.16 28.04
N ASP A 94 -6.34 15.34 27.54
CA ASP A 94 -5.65 16.64 27.50
C ASP A 94 -5.95 17.39 26.21
N PRO A 95 -6.47 18.63 26.24
CA PRO A 95 -6.87 19.36 25.04
C PRO A 95 -5.72 19.79 24.11
N HIS A 96 -4.47 19.56 24.51
CA HIS A 96 -3.26 19.78 23.71
C HIS A 96 -2.74 18.52 23.04
N SER A 97 -3.40 17.38 23.24
CA SER A 97 -3.06 16.10 22.61
C SER A 97 -3.95 15.83 21.40
N LEU A 98 -3.58 14.84 20.59
CA LEU A 98 -4.41 14.38 19.48
C LEU A 98 -5.39 13.30 19.94
N GLU A 99 -6.61 13.33 19.41
CA GLU A 99 -7.59 12.25 19.55
C GLU A 99 -8.08 11.74 18.18
N GLY A 100 -8.34 10.45 18.08
CA GLY A 100 -8.81 9.80 16.86
C GLY A 100 -8.26 8.39 16.69
N CYS A 101 -8.13 7.95 15.44
CA CYS A 101 -7.74 6.58 15.10
C CYS A 101 -6.49 6.56 14.21
N ILE A 102 -5.53 5.73 14.56
CA ILE A 102 -4.37 5.40 13.72
C ILE A 102 -4.57 3.99 13.17
N VAL A 103 -4.51 3.84 11.86
CA VAL A 103 -4.63 2.54 11.19
C VAL A 103 -3.36 2.24 10.42
N VAL A 104 -2.75 1.08 10.66
CA VAL A 104 -1.55 0.63 9.96
C VAL A 104 -1.87 -0.66 9.21
N GLY A 105 -1.74 -0.65 7.88
CA GLY A 105 -1.85 -1.85 7.04
C GLY A 105 -0.47 -2.30 6.58
N PHE A 106 -0.16 -3.59 6.75
CA PHE A 106 1.10 -4.20 6.38
C PHE A 106 0.92 -4.99 5.09
N PHE A 107 1.81 -4.78 4.12
CA PHE A 107 1.82 -5.55 2.89
C PHE A 107 2.18 -7.02 3.16
N LYS A 108 1.83 -7.89 2.21
CA LYS A 108 2.26 -9.29 2.26
C LYS A 108 3.77 -9.41 2.07
N SER A 109 4.35 -10.38 2.79
CA SER A 109 5.76 -10.72 2.64
C SER A 109 6.03 -11.37 1.29
N ALA A 110 7.29 -11.30 0.83
CA ALA A 110 7.75 -11.99 -0.36
C ALA A 110 7.46 -13.51 -0.32
N ALA A 111 7.51 -14.10 0.87
CA ALA A 111 7.27 -15.53 1.08
C ALA A 111 5.80 -15.94 0.84
N ASP A 112 4.86 -15.01 1.03
CA ASP A 112 3.42 -15.26 0.92
C ASP A 112 2.88 -14.98 -0.50
N GLY A 113 3.77 -14.92 -1.50
CA GLY A 113 3.44 -14.43 -2.83
C GLY A 113 3.23 -12.91 -2.89
N GLY A 114 3.61 -12.18 -1.83
CA GLY A 114 3.67 -10.73 -1.83
C GLY A 114 4.78 -10.22 -2.74
N PHE A 115 4.69 -8.95 -3.09
CA PHE A 115 5.72 -8.30 -3.90
C PHE A 115 6.95 -8.10 -3.05
N ALA A 116 8.07 -8.72 -3.42
CA ALA A 116 9.29 -8.70 -2.61
C ALA A 116 9.78 -7.29 -2.22
N LYS A 117 9.45 -6.27 -3.03
CA LYS A 117 9.76 -4.86 -2.73
C LYS A 117 8.90 -4.23 -1.62
N PHE A 118 7.80 -4.87 -1.26
CA PHE A 118 6.86 -4.47 -0.22
C PHE A 118 6.98 -5.32 1.06
N ASP A 119 7.92 -6.25 1.10
CA ASP A 119 8.12 -7.10 2.27
C ASP A 119 8.45 -6.27 3.50
N GLY A 120 7.68 -6.46 4.57
CA GLY A 120 7.77 -5.67 5.80
C GLY A 120 7.35 -4.21 5.68
N LYS A 121 6.81 -3.78 4.52
CA LYS A 121 6.35 -2.41 4.29
C LYS A 121 4.90 -2.22 4.77
N ALA A 122 4.55 -0.98 5.08
CA ALA A 122 3.27 -0.61 5.63
C ALA A 122 2.81 0.78 5.16
N ILE A 123 1.48 0.93 5.10
CA ILE A 123 0.78 2.20 5.01
C ILE A 123 0.19 2.52 6.37
N ARG A 124 0.38 3.75 6.82
CA ARG A 124 -0.27 4.28 8.00
C ARG A 124 -1.18 5.44 7.64
N ILE A 125 -2.41 5.38 8.10
CA ILE A 125 -3.38 6.48 8.01
C ILE A 125 -3.68 6.98 9.42
N HIS A 126 -3.44 8.25 9.65
CA HIS A 126 -3.86 8.98 10.83
C HIS A 126 -5.19 9.65 10.53
N ALA A 127 -6.20 9.39 11.36
CA ALA A 127 -7.44 10.14 11.36
C ALA A 127 -7.59 10.80 12.73
N LEU A 128 -6.99 11.98 12.88
CA LEU A 128 -6.79 12.66 14.17
C LEU A 128 -7.35 14.07 14.17
N LYS A 129 -7.67 14.59 15.35
CA LYS A 129 -7.97 16.00 15.64
C LYS A 129 -7.37 16.39 16.99
N ASN A 130 -7.40 17.67 17.35
CA ASN A 130 -7.05 18.08 18.71
C ASN A 130 -8.12 17.58 19.70
N ALA A 131 -7.68 17.04 20.82
CA ALA A 131 -8.56 16.55 21.86
C ALA A 131 -9.37 17.69 22.48
N GLY A 132 -10.63 17.41 22.82
CA GLY A 132 -11.50 18.40 23.45
C GLY A 132 -11.90 19.59 22.56
N THR A 133 -11.39 19.70 21.32
CA THR A 133 -11.80 20.73 20.38
C THR A 133 -12.93 20.23 19.46
N LYS A 134 -13.59 21.19 18.81
CA LYS A 134 -14.58 20.93 17.75
C LYS A 134 -13.94 20.82 16.36
N ASP A 135 -12.62 20.67 16.30
CA ASP A 135 -11.91 20.54 15.03
C ASP A 135 -12.40 19.30 14.28
N PRO A 136 -12.48 19.36 12.94
CA PRO A 136 -12.79 18.17 12.15
C PRO A 136 -11.64 17.16 12.26
N ILE A 137 -11.97 15.87 12.14
CA ILE A 137 -10.96 14.82 12.03
C ILE A 137 -10.24 14.96 10.68
N LEU A 138 -8.93 15.16 10.73
CA LEU A 138 -8.08 15.24 9.56
C LEU A 138 -7.48 13.87 9.26
N LYS A 139 -7.59 13.45 7.99
CA LYS A 139 -6.94 12.23 7.49
C LYS A 139 -5.61 12.59 6.86
N SER A 140 -4.55 11.93 7.31
CA SER A 140 -3.21 12.01 6.69
C SER A 140 -2.63 10.61 6.53
N CYS A 141 -1.85 10.43 5.48
CA CYS A 141 -1.26 9.15 5.11
C CYS A 141 0.26 9.26 5.13
N VAL A 142 0.94 8.22 5.60
CA VAL A 142 2.39 8.05 5.52
C VAL A 142 2.72 6.59 5.20
N THR A 143 3.86 6.35 4.54
CA THR A 143 4.29 5.00 4.13
C THR A 143 5.77 4.80 4.35
N ASP A 144 6.23 3.58 4.63
CA ASP A 144 7.66 3.25 4.75
C ASP A 144 8.24 2.68 3.43
N ILE A 145 7.45 2.80 2.35
CA ILE A 145 7.87 2.45 1.01
C ILE A 145 8.74 3.56 0.45
N ASP A 146 9.99 3.21 0.20
CA ASP A 146 10.99 4.12 -0.32
C ASP A 146 10.78 4.41 -1.81
N SER A 147 11.23 5.60 -2.25
CA SER A 147 11.10 6.08 -3.62
C SER A 147 11.84 5.21 -4.66
N SER A 148 12.78 4.36 -4.23
CA SER A 148 13.40 3.33 -5.07
C SER A 148 12.39 2.28 -5.58
N VAL A 149 11.29 2.05 -4.86
CA VAL A 149 10.20 1.17 -5.29
C VAL A 149 9.25 1.94 -6.21
N PHE A 150 8.68 3.02 -5.71
CA PHE A 150 7.94 4.05 -6.45
C PHE A 150 7.76 5.28 -5.55
N ASP A 151 7.49 6.43 -6.14
CA ASP A 151 7.21 7.66 -5.40
C ASP A 151 5.73 7.73 -4.98
N ALA A 152 5.48 7.72 -3.66
CA ALA A 152 4.16 7.76 -3.07
C ALA A 152 3.69 9.19 -2.72
N ASP A 153 4.58 10.18 -2.82
CA ASP A 153 4.29 11.57 -2.48
C ASP A 153 3.21 12.14 -3.43
N ASP A 154 3.26 11.75 -4.72
CA ASP A 154 2.25 12.07 -5.74
C ASP A 154 0.83 11.59 -5.38
N LEU A 155 0.73 10.61 -4.47
CA LEU A 155 -0.53 10.04 -4.00
C LEU A 155 -0.97 10.64 -2.66
N GLY A 156 -0.25 11.63 -2.13
CA GLY A 156 -0.53 12.23 -0.81
C GLY A 156 -0.17 11.34 0.38
N CYS A 157 0.67 10.33 0.15
CA CYS A 157 1.17 9.41 1.17
C CYS A 157 2.70 9.47 1.23
N PRO A 158 3.28 10.53 1.82
CA PRO A 158 4.72 10.72 1.85
C PRO A 158 5.49 9.60 2.54
N TYR A 159 6.74 9.40 2.09
CA TYR A 159 7.65 8.44 2.73
C TYR A 159 8.10 8.89 4.12
N TYR A 160 7.91 7.99 5.10
CA TYR A 160 8.44 8.07 6.44
C TYR A 160 8.90 6.68 6.88
N SER A 161 10.18 6.56 7.27
CA SER A 161 10.79 5.29 7.67
C SER A 161 10.12 4.61 8.86
N TRP A 162 9.39 5.37 9.68
CA TRP A 162 8.67 4.87 10.84
C TRP A 162 7.22 4.48 10.55
N ALA A 163 6.70 4.62 9.33
CA ALA A 163 5.28 4.37 9.08
C ALA A 163 4.84 2.95 9.53
N GLY A 164 5.71 1.94 9.37
CA GLY A 164 5.48 0.57 9.83
C GLY A 164 5.73 0.28 11.32
N THR A 165 6.18 1.26 12.13
CA THR A 165 6.33 1.05 13.57
C THR A 165 4.97 0.90 14.23
N TYR A 166 4.73 -0.22 14.92
CA TYR A 166 3.43 -0.53 15.52
C TYR A 166 3.26 0.07 16.92
N LEU A 167 4.27 0.81 17.41
CA LEU A 167 4.29 1.45 18.72
C LEU A 167 4.70 2.92 18.56
N LEU A 168 3.79 3.80 18.95
CA LEU A 168 3.99 5.21 19.30
C LEU A 168 4.25 6.17 18.13
N SER A 169 3.25 7.00 17.89
CA SER A 169 3.36 8.46 18.06
C SER A 169 2.03 8.95 18.60
#